data_AF-A0A0Q9HRH9-F1
#
_entry.id   AF-A0A0Q9HRH9-F1
#
_cell.length_a   1.000
_cell.length_b   1.000
_cell.length_c   1.000
_cell.angle_alpha   90.00
_cell.angle_beta   90.00
_cell.angle_gamma   90.00
#
_symmetry.space_group_name_H-M   'P 1'
#
loop_
_entity.id
_entity.type
_entity.pdbx_description
1 polymer ?
#
loop_
_entity_poly.entity_id
_entity_poly.type
_entity_poly.pdbx_seq_one_letter_code
_entity_poly.pdbx_strand_id
1 'polypeptide(L)'
;MRQTIRAARLSPGTADAAIAILTILAEAEARMHRMPVEEVHFHEIGDWDSLMDVVAAGSIAAALDGASWTVDPLPLGGGLVRTAHGLLPVPAPATADILTGFAWRDDGVSGERVTPTGAAILRFLAGSGSARPAQMRLLGVGYGAGTRTLPGMPNVLRASLFEPAAAEQEVEPLLELSFDIDDMTGEEIAEAADRLRALAGVRDLRLVPAIGKKGRPLITFSLLVEPERREAVGREAFLQSSTLGLRWHEIRRTILPRENGLTAQGLRFKQAQRPDGATTVKVESDALSAAATLAERRLTAQRERG
;
A
#
# COMPACT_ATOMS: atom_id res chain seq x y z
N MET A 1 12.14 -15.87 31.92
CA MET A 1 11.14 -15.95 30.82
C MET A 1 11.75 -16.49 29.52
N ARG A 2 12.72 -15.82 28.87
CA ARG A 2 13.31 -16.29 27.59
C ARG A 2 13.82 -17.73 27.62
N GLN A 3 14.59 -18.11 28.65
CA GLN A 3 15.10 -19.47 28.80
C GLN A 3 13.98 -20.50 28.97
N THR A 4 12.92 -20.16 29.72
CA THR A 4 11.72 -20.99 29.89
C THR A 4 11.03 -21.25 28.56
N ILE A 5 10.86 -20.21 27.72
CA ILE A 5 10.26 -20.35 26.38
C ILE A 5 11.12 -21.24 25.48
N ARG A 6 12.44 -21.02 25.45
CA ARG A 6 13.36 -21.82 24.62
C ARG A 6 13.40 -23.29 25.01
N ALA A 7 13.25 -23.59 26.29
CA ALA A 7 13.26 -24.96 26.80
C ALA A 7 11.90 -25.68 26.67
N ALA A 8 10.81 -24.93 26.46
CA ALA A 8 9.47 -25.50 26.35
C ALA A 8 9.29 -26.26 25.03
N ARG A 9 8.49 -27.33 25.06
CA ARG A 9 8.11 -28.09 23.86
C ARG A 9 6.98 -27.36 23.13
N LEU A 10 7.36 -26.38 22.32
CA LEU A 10 6.45 -25.55 21.54
C LEU A 10 6.50 -25.95 20.06
N SER A 11 5.46 -25.61 19.31
CA SER A 11 5.42 -25.78 17.86
C SER A 11 6.55 -24.98 17.18
N PRO A 12 7.00 -25.39 15.97
CA PRO A 12 8.03 -24.67 15.22
C PRO A 12 7.71 -23.18 15.08
N GLY A 13 8.71 -22.31 15.27
CA GLY A 13 8.58 -20.85 15.16
C GLY A 13 7.95 -20.15 16.37
N THR A 14 7.17 -20.85 17.21
CA THR A 14 6.50 -20.24 18.37
C THR A 14 7.49 -19.55 19.31
N ALA A 15 8.58 -20.24 19.67
CA ALA A 15 9.53 -19.73 20.65
C ALA A 15 10.21 -18.44 20.17
N ASP A 16 10.58 -18.39 18.89
CA ASP A 16 11.23 -17.22 18.29
C ASP A 16 10.27 -16.02 18.22
N ALA A 17 9.03 -16.25 17.78
CA ALA A 17 7.99 -15.20 17.75
C ALA A 17 7.67 -14.66 19.16
N ALA A 18 7.49 -15.55 20.14
CA ALA A 18 7.22 -15.15 21.52
C ALA A 18 8.38 -14.36 22.15
N ILE A 19 9.62 -14.76 21.86
CA ILE A 19 10.82 -14.03 22.30
C ILE A 19 10.92 -12.67 21.62
N ALA A 20 10.55 -12.57 20.34
CA ALA A 20 10.53 -11.29 19.62
C ALA A 20 9.50 -10.32 20.24
N ILE A 21 8.28 -10.78 20.52
CA ILE A 21 7.26 -9.99 21.23
C ILE A 21 7.78 -9.51 22.59
N LEU A 22 8.34 -10.41 23.40
CA LEU A 22 8.94 -10.04 24.70
C LEU A 22 10.09 -9.05 24.57
N THR A 23 10.84 -9.11 23.48
CA THR A 23 11.97 -8.21 23.25
C THR A 23 11.51 -6.79 22.97
N ILE A 24 10.44 -6.61 22.17
CA ILE A 24 9.82 -5.29 21.95
C ILE A 24 9.45 -4.63 23.28
N LEU A 25 8.85 -5.42 24.17
CA LEU A 25 8.44 -4.96 25.48
C LEU A 25 9.65 -4.62 26.38
N ALA A 26 10.64 -5.52 26.43
CA ALA A 26 11.87 -5.31 27.21
C ALA A 26 12.61 -4.05 26.77
N GLU A 27 12.69 -3.80 25.47
CA GLU A 27 13.33 -2.62 24.91
C GLU A 27 12.61 -1.32 25.27
N ALA A 28 11.27 -1.33 25.31
CA ALA A 28 10.49 -0.17 25.75
C ALA A 28 10.71 0.14 27.23
N GLU A 29 10.69 -0.88 28.08
CA GLU A 29 10.97 -0.74 29.52
C GLU A 29 12.41 -0.26 29.77
N ALA A 30 13.40 -0.83 29.08
CA ALA A 30 14.79 -0.41 29.14
C ALA A 30 14.96 1.08 28.83
N ARG A 31 14.27 1.58 27.79
CA ARG A 31 14.28 3.01 27.43
C ARG A 31 13.67 3.88 28.54
N MET A 32 12.52 3.48 29.09
CA MET A 32 11.83 4.23 30.14
C MET A 32 12.67 4.30 31.42
N HIS A 33 13.33 3.21 31.78
CA HIS A 33 14.17 3.10 32.96
C HIS A 33 15.64 3.50 32.74
N ARG A 34 16.02 3.84 31.50
CA ARG A 34 17.39 4.21 31.09
C ARG A 34 18.42 3.19 31.54
N MET A 35 18.13 1.92 31.29
CA MET A 35 18.98 0.79 31.68
C MET A 35 19.18 -0.19 30.52
N PRO A 36 20.19 -1.08 30.59
CA PRO A 36 20.35 -2.15 29.62
C PRO A 36 19.13 -3.09 29.60
N VAL A 37 18.81 -3.66 28.43
CA VAL A 37 17.67 -4.58 28.25
C VAL A 37 17.82 -5.84 29.12
N GLU A 38 19.06 -6.25 29.38
CA GLU A 38 19.43 -7.40 30.19
C GLU A 38 19.10 -7.20 31.68
N GLU A 39 19.03 -5.95 32.14
CA GLU A 39 18.73 -5.56 33.53
C GLU A 39 17.26 -5.25 33.76
N VAL A 40 16.43 -5.33 32.71
CA VAL A 40 14.99 -5.04 32.82
C VAL A 40 14.29 -6.08 33.68
N HIS A 41 13.66 -5.58 34.74
CA HIS A 41 12.71 -6.34 35.54
C HIS A 41 11.29 -5.87 35.20
N PHE A 42 10.47 -6.79 34.67
CA PHE A 42 9.08 -6.48 34.35
C PHE A 42 8.27 -6.30 35.64
N HIS A 43 8.03 -5.06 36.04
CA HIS A 43 7.27 -4.74 37.24
C HIS A 43 5.76 -4.97 37.07
N GLU A 44 5.25 -4.89 35.84
CA GLU A 44 3.82 -5.03 35.52
C GLU A 44 3.47 -6.31 34.74
N ILE A 45 4.49 -7.04 34.26
CA ILE A 45 4.36 -8.09 33.22
C ILE A 45 5.02 -9.40 33.68
N GLY A 46 5.38 -9.47 34.96
CA GLY A 46 6.12 -10.58 35.57
C GLY A 46 5.29 -11.81 35.94
N ASP A 47 4.00 -11.84 35.62
CA ASP A 47 3.11 -12.96 35.98
C ASP A 47 2.96 -14.00 34.85
N TRP A 48 2.56 -15.22 35.22
CA TRP A 48 2.39 -16.35 34.30
C TRP A 48 1.44 -16.03 33.14
N ASP A 49 0.43 -15.18 33.36
CA ASP A 49 -0.56 -14.79 32.35
C ASP A 49 0.09 -14.07 31.16
N SER A 50 0.98 -13.11 31.42
CA SER A 50 1.65 -12.37 30.34
C SER A 50 2.61 -13.25 29.53
N LEU A 51 3.21 -14.25 30.16
CA LEU A 51 4.02 -15.25 29.46
C LEU A 51 3.15 -16.11 28.53
N MET A 52 1.96 -16.50 28.98
CA MET A 52 1.03 -17.29 28.17
C MET A 52 0.48 -16.46 27.00
N ASP A 53 0.17 -15.18 27.21
CA ASP A 53 -0.30 -14.28 26.15
C ASP A 53 0.71 -14.18 24.99
N VAL A 54 2.00 -13.92 25.30
CA VAL A 54 3.03 -13.80 24.26
C VAL A 54 3.33 -15.13 23.57
N VAL A 55 3.25 -16.26 24.29
CA VAL A 55 3.45 -17.60 23.71
C VAL A 55 2.27 -18.00 22.83
N ALA A 56 1.04 -17.68 23.24
CA ALA A 56 -0.17 -17.93 22.45
C ALA A 56 -0.16 -17.08 21.18
N ALA A 57 0.08 -15.78 21.30
CA ALA A 57 0.21 -14.88 20.15
C ALA A 57 1.35 -15.31 19.20
N GLY A 58 2.51 -15.66 19.75
CA GLY A 58 3.64 -16.17 18.97
C GLY A 58 3.32 -17.49 18.25
N SER A 59 2.54 -18.37 18.87
CA SER A 59 2.08 -19.62 18.23
C SER A 59 1.14 -19.37 17.06
N ILE A 60 0.21 -18.43 17.21
CA ILE A 60 -0.71 -18.04 16.14
C ILE A 60 0.07 -17.43 14.98
N ALA A 61 1.02 -16.54 15.26
CA ALA A 61 1.87 -15.93 14.25
C ALA A 61 2.69 -16.98 13.48
N ALA A 62 3.32 -17.91 14.21
CA ALA A 62 4.14 -18.96 13.61
C ALA A 62 3.31 -19.96 12.78
N ALA A 63 2.09 -20.29 13.22
CA ALA A 63 1.19 -21.16 12.47
C ALA A 63 0.65 -20.50 11.19
N LEU A 64 0.68 -19.18 11.11
CA LEU A 64 0.24 -18.36 9.97
C LEU A 64 1.43 -17.70 9.28
N ASP A 65 2.52 -18.44 9.11
CA ASP A 65 3.70 -17.96 8.39
C ASP A 65 3.33 -17.46 6.98
N GLY A 66 3.84 -16.28 6.61
CA GLY A 66 3.51 -15.58 5.37
C GLY A 66 2.20 -14.78 5.37
N ALA A 67 1.40 -14.79 6.45
CA ALA A 67 0.23 -13.92 6.56
C ALA A 67 0.63 -12.46 6.80
N SER A 68 -0.15 -11.52 6.23
CA SER A 68 -0.06 -10.11 6.57
C SER A 68 -1.09 -9.76 7.63
N TRP A 69 -0.72 -8.85 8.54
CA TRP A 69 -1.56 -8.43 9.65
C TRP A 69 -1.89 -6.96 9.49
N THR A 70 -3.15 -6.60 9.77
CA THR A 70 -3.58 -5.20 9.80
C THR A 70 -4.36 -4.92 11.08
N VAL A 71 -4.32 -3.67 11.54
CA VAL A 71 -5.09 -3.23 12.70
C VAL A 71 -5.84 -1.95 12.37
N ASP A 72 -7.09 -1.86 12.80
CA ASP A 72 -7.87 -0.62 12.73
C ASP A 72 -7.32 0.40 13.76
N PRO A 73 -7.67 1.69 13.66
CA PRO A 73 -7.23 2.70 14.64
C PRO A 73 -7.51 2.27 16.09
N LEU A 74 -6.48 2.35 16.92
CA LEU A 74 -6.50 1.87 18.30
C LEU A 74 -7.31 2.81 19.19
N PRO A 75 -8.08 2.30 20.17
CA PRO A 75 -8.78 3.13 21.13
C PRO A 75 -7.78 3.88 22.02
N LEU A 76 -7.88 5.21 22.07
CA LEU A 76 -6.98 6.08 22.82
C LEU A 76 -7.04 5.83 24.33
N GLY A 77 -8.25 5.62 24.87
CA GLY A 77 -8.48 5.61 26.31
C GLY A 77 -8.29 6.98 26.93
N GLY A 78 -8.02 7.03 28.24
CA GLY A 78 -7.66 8.30 28.89
C GLY A 78 -7.67 8.24 30.42
N GLY A 79 -7.21 9.30 31.06
CA GLY A 79 -7.10 9.41 32.52
C GLY A 79 -5.81 8.82 33.07
N LEU A 80 -5.86 8.32 34.30
CA LEU A 80 -4.72 7.77 35.03
C LEU A 80 -4.96 6.29 35.38
N VAL A 81 -3.93 5.46 35.26
CA VAL A 81 -3.92 4.06 35.71
C VAL A 81 -2.95 3.90 36.87
N ARG A 82 -3.30 3.03 37.84
CA ARG A 82 -2.46 2.73 38.99
C ARG A 82 -1.50 1.60 38.64
N THR A 83 -0.22 1.84 38.86
CA THR A 83 0.88 0.94 38.54
C THR A 83 1.82 0.77 39.72
N ALA A 84 2.83 -0.08 39.58
CA ALA A 84 3.95 -0.16 40.53
C ALA A 84 4.73 1.17 40.64
N HIS A 85 4.64 2.02 39.62
CA HIS A 85 5.28 3.34 39.54
C HIS A 85 4.35 4.49 39.94
N GLY A 86 3.20 4.19 40.54
CA GLY A 86 2.19 5.16 40.94
C GLY A 86 1.14 5.40 39.85
N LEU A 87 0.57 6.61 39.82
CA LEU A 87 -0.43 6.96 38.82
C LEU A 87 0.25 7.41 37.53
N LEU A 88 0.01 6.69 36.44
CA LEU A 88 0.54 6.98 35.12
C LEU A 88 -0.57 7.42 34.16
N PRO A 89 -0.28 8.30 33.18
CA PRO A 89 -1.25 8.65 32.14
C PRO A 89 -1.62 7.42 31.30
N VAL A 90 -2.80 7.45 30.72
CA VAL A 90 -3.24 6.48 29.70
C VAL A 90 -3.16 7.14 28.31
N PRO A 91 -2.52 6.50 27.31
CA PRO A 91 -1.78 5.23 27.40
C PRO A 91 -0.55 5.31 28.31
N ALA A 92 -0.24 4.20 29.00
CA ALA A 92 0.95 4.11 29.85
C ALA A 92 2.24 4.38 29.02
N PRO A 93 3.31 4.92 29.63
CA PRO A 93 4.52 5.34 28.90
C PRO A 93 5.12 4.26 27.98
N ALA A 94 5.28 3.02 28.47
CA ALA A 94 5.79 1.92 27.65
C ALA A 94 4.84 1.57 26.48
N THR A 95 3.54 1.54 26.73
CA THR A 95 2.50 1.33 25.70
C THR A 95 2.57 2.42 24.62
N ALA A 96 2.68 3.68 25.03
CA ALA A 96 2.77 4.82 24.12
C ALA A 96 4.03 4.76 23.25
N ASP A 97 5.19 4.39 23.84
CA ASP A 97 6.45 4.21 23.12
C ASP A 97 6.35 3.10 22.06
N ILE A 98 5.85 1.91 22.45
CA ILE A 98 5.69 0.75 21.55
C ILE A 98 4.76 1.06 20.37
N LEU A 99 3.71 1.83 20.59
CA LEU A 99 2.69 2.14 19.58
C LEU A 99 2.98 3.41 18.77
N THR A 100 4.19 3.97 18.87
CA THR A 100 4.61 5.08 18.02
C THR A 100 4.45 4.72 16.55
N GLY A 101 3.67 5.52 15.80
CA GLY A 101 3.35 5.33 14.38
C GLY A 101 1.99 4.67 14.09
N PHE A 102 1.28 4.17 15.10
CA PHE A 102 -0.06 3.62 14.91
C PHE A 102 -1.13 4.74 14.86
N ALA A 103 -2.23 4.48 14.15
CA ALA A 103 -3.39 5.35 14.15
C ALA A 103 -4.24 5.17 15.41
N TRP A 104 -4.84 6.26 15.89
CA TRP A 104 -5.66 6.28 17.10
C TRP A 104 -7.05 6.81 16.82
N ARG A 105 -8.02 6.34 17.61
CA ARG A 105 -9.38 6.90 17.67
C ARG A 105 -9.75 7.15 19.13
N ASP A 106 -10.35 8.30 19.39
CA ASP A 106 -11.00 8.56 20.67
C ASP A 106 -12.43 8.01 20.60
N ASP A 107 -12.78 7.15 21.54
CA ASP A 107 -14.13 6.59 21.68
C ASP A 107 -14.85 7.10 22.94
N GLY A 108 -14.29 8.09 23.63
CA GLY A 108 -14.89 8.75 24.79
C GLY A 108 -14.88 7.90 26.07
N VAL A 109 -14.27 6.71 26.06
CA VAL A 109 -14.23 5.80 27.21
C VAL A 109 -12.85 5.84 27.86
N SER A 110 -12.82 6.28 29.13
CA SER A 110 -11.60 6.39 29.93
C SER A 110 -11.04 5.04 30.41
N GLY A 111 -9.85 5.10 31.02
CA GLY A 111 -9.08 3.97 31.51
C GLY A 111 -8.22 3.33 30.42
N GLU A 112 -7.32 2.44 30.85
CA GLU A 112 -6.43 1.73 29.93
C GLU A 112 -7.23 0.88 28.93
N ARG A 113 -6.86 0.96 27.64
CA ARG A 113 -7.52 0.26 26.54
C ARG A 113 -6.59 -0.68 25.78
N VAL A 114 -5.30 -0.37 25.76
CA VAL A 114 -4.26 -1.25 25.23
C VAL A 114 -3.23 -1.41 26.32
N THR A 115 -3.01 -2.64 26.77
CA THR A 115 -1.99 -2.98 27.77
C THR A 115 -0.61 -3.02 27.10
N PRO A 116 0.49 -2.93 27.85
CA PRO A 116 1.84 -3.08 27.29
C PRO A 116 2.04 -4.40 26.52
N THR A 117 1.52 -5.52 27.05
CA THR A 117 1.56 -6.82 26.37
C THR A 117 0.80 -6.80 25.05
N GLY A 118 -0.42 -6.25 25.04
CA GLY A 118 -1.20 -6.10 23.81
C GLY A 118 -0.53 -5.21 22.78
N ALA A 119 0.11 -4.12 23.22
CA ALA A 119 0.88 -3.24 22.35
C ALA A 119 2.08 -3.95 21.71
N ALA A 120 2.83 -4.75 22.49
CA ALA A 120 3.96 -5.51 21.97
C ALA A 120 3.53 -6.56 20.93
N ILE A 121 2.40 -7.24 21.17
CA ILE A 121 1.81 -8.20 20.21
C ILE A 121 1.42 -7.47 18.92
N LEU A 122 0.72 -6.35 19.00
CA LEU A 122 0.30 -5.58 17.82
C LEU A 122 1.51 -5.06 17.02
N ARG A 123 2.54 -4.55 17.71
CA ARG A 123 3.78 -4.08 17.11
C ARG A 123 4.49 -5.19 16.34
N PHE A 124 4.58 -6.39 16.93
CA PHE A 124 5.19 -7.55 16.30
C PHE A 124 4.41 -8.00 15.05
N LEU A 125 3.09 -8.08 15.14
CA LEU A 125 2.26 -8.61 14.06
C LEU A 125 2.14 -7.64 12.88
N ALA A 126 1.73 -6.40 13.14
CA ALA A 126 1.31 -5.45 12.08
C ALA A 126 2.35 -4.37 11.77
N GLY A 127 3.33 -4.14 12.67
CA GLY A 127 4.18 -2.96 12.60
C GLY A 127 3.36 -1.66 12.60
N SER A 128 3.98 -0.53 12.24
CA SER A 128 3.28 0.77 12.16
C SER A 128 2.67 1.06 10.78
N GLY A 129 2.63 0.09 9.87
CA GLY A 129 2.31 0.33 8.47
C GLY A 129 2.00 -0.94 7.70
N SER A 130 0.74 -1.34 7.73
CA SER A 130 0.23 -2.46 6.95
C SER A 130 -0.91 -1.97 6.05
N ALA A 131 -0.67 -1.87 4.74
CA ALA A 131 -1.69 -1.49 3.78
C ALA A 131 -2.70 -2.64 3.63
N ARG A 132 -3.98 -2.34 3.88
CA ARG A 132 -5.07 -3.30 3.64
C ARG A 132 -5.34 -3.39 2.13
N PRO A 133 -5.37 -4.59 1.52
CA PRO A 133 -5.80 -4.74 0.13
C PRO A 133 -7.19 -4.14 -0.11
N ALA A 134 -7.38 -3.50 -1.26
CA ALA A 134 -8.65 -2.83 -1.59
C ALA A 134 -9.83 -3.80 -1.70
N GLN A 135 -9.58 -5.05 -2.10
CA GLN A 135 -10.59 -6.09 -2.22
C GLN A 135 -10.13 -7.37 -1.53
N MET A 136 -10.98 -7.87 -0.65
CA MET A 136 -10.72 -9.08 0.13
C MET A 136 -12.02 -9.83 0.38
N ARG A 137 -11.94 -11.15 0.51
CA ARG A 137 -13.06 -12.00 0.92
C ARG A 137 -12.87 -12.39 2.39
N LEU A 138 -13.90 -12.14 3.20
CA LEU A 138 -13.91 -12.54 4.61
C LEU A 138 -14.07 -14.06 4.70
N LEU A 139 -13.10 -14.73 5.32
CA LEU A 139 -13.09 -16.17 5.55
C LEU A 139 -13.64 -16.55 6.92
N GLY A 140 -13.39 -15.73 7.93
CA GLY A 140 -13.80 -16.05 9.29
C GLY A 140 -13.56 -14.91 10.27
N VAL A 141 -14.20 -15.01 11.43
CA VAL A 141 -14.10 -14.01 12.50
C VAL A 141 -13.99 -14.73 13.85
N GLY A 142 -13.08 -14.26 14.69
CA GLY A 142 -12.95 -14.67 16.09
C GLY A 142 -13.10 -13.47 17.03
N TYR A 143 -13.54 -13.73 18.26
CA TYR A 143 -13.70 -12.71 19.29
C TYR A 143 -13.04 -13.15 20.60
N GLY A 144 -12.36 -12.21 21.27
CA GLY A 144 -11.88 -12.35 22.64
C GLY A 144 -12.49 -11.26 23.51
N ALA A 145 -13.10 -11.65 24.62
CA ALA A 145 -13.71 -10.71 25.56
C ALA A 145 -12.74 -10.34 26.68
N GLY A 146 -12.60 -9.04 26.95
CA GLY A 146 -11.89 -8.55 28.13
C GLY A 146 -12.77 -8.64 29.39
N THR A 147 -12.14 -8.65 30.55
CA THR A 147 -12.82 -8.79 31.85
C THR A 147 -13.48 -7.50 32.34
N ARG A 148 -13.04 -6.34 31.86
CA ARG A 148 -13.59 -5.04 32.25
C ARG A 148 -14.91 -4.74 31.53
N THR A 149 -15.92 -4.28 32.27
CA THR A 149 -17.16 -3.75 31.67
C THR A 149 -16.92 -2.32 31.18
N LEU A 150 -17.25 -2.04 29.92
CA LEU A 150 -17.18 -0.70 29.34
C LEU A 150 -18.58 -0.09 29.23
N PRO A 151 -18.77 1.19 29.58
CA PRO A 151 -20.05 1.85 29.39
C PRO A 151 -20.41 1.94 27.89
N GLY A 152 -21.62 1.53 27.54
CA GLY A 152 -22.18 1.72 26.19
C GLY A 152 -21.56 0.87 25.07
N MET A 153 -20.62 -0.02 25.36
CA MET A 153 -20.02 -0.88 24.35
C MET A 153 -19.47 -2.21 24.92
N PRO A 154 -19.39 -3.28 24.11
CA PRO A 154 -18.76 -4.52 24.52
C PRO A 154 -17.22 -4.38 24.58
N ASN A 155 -16.59 -4.95 25.61
CA ASN A 155 -15.14 -5.04 25.72
C ASN A 155 -14.62 -6.26 24.96
N VAL A 156 -14.56 -6.17 23.63
CA VAL A 156 -14.17 -7.29 22.78
C VAL A 156 -13.12 -6.88 21.76
N LEU A 157 -12.11 -7.74 21.59
CA LEU A 157 -11.21 -7.73 20.44
C LEU A 157 -11.78 -8.67 19.39
N ARG A 158 -11.82 -8.20 18.13
CA ARG A 158 -12.22 -9.03 16.98
C ARG A 158 -11.02 -9.25 16.07
N ALA A 159 -10.74 -10.52 15.76
CA ALA A 159 -9.82 -10.90 14.68
C ALA A 159 -10.65 -11.31 13.46
N SER A 160 -10.28 -10.83 12.27
CA SER A 160 -10.97 -11.16 11.02
C SER A 160 -9.96 -11.70 10.02
N LEU A 161 -10.20 -12.91 9.53
CA LEU A 161 -9.38 -13.58 8.54
C LEU A 161 -9.92 -13.28 7.16
N PHE A 162 -9.04 -12.79 6.29
CA PHE A 162 -9.35 -12.50 4.90
C PHE A 162 -8.43 -13.28 3.99
N GLU A 163 -8.89 -13.56 2.79
CA GLU A 163 -8.00 -13.83 1.66
C GLU A 163 -8.09 -12.69 0.65
N PRO A 164 -7.02 -12.46 -0.13
CA PRO A 164 -7.09 -11.56 -1.27
C PRO A 164 -8.23 -12.00 -2.19
N ALA A 165 -9.15 -11.11 -2.50
CA ALA A 165 -10.09 -11.39 -3.58
C ALA A 165 -9.26 -11.51 -4.86
N ALA A 166 -9.48 -12.55 -5.66
CA ALA A 166 -8.90 -12.62 -6.99
C ALA A 166 -9.22 -11.30 -7.70
N ALA A 167 -8.20 -10.56 -8.09
CA ALA A 167 -8.40 -9.32 -8.82
C ALA A 167 -9.26 -9.66 -10.05
N GLU A 168 -10.50 -9.20 -10.09
CA GLU A 168 -11.13 -8.95 -11.39
C GLU A 168 -10.12 -8.11 -12.16
N GLN A 169 -9.66 -8.63 -13.31
CA GLN A 169 -8.59 -8.09 -14.16
C GLN A 169 -8.22 -6.66 -13.76
N GLU A 170 -7.06 -6.47 -13.10
CA GLU A 170 -6.61 -5.18 -12.56
C GLU A 170 -7.09 -4.04 -13.43
N VAL A 171 -8.20 -3.40 -13.01
CA VAL A 171 -8.73 -2.25 -13.70
C VAL A 171 -7.83 -1.11 -13.26
N GLU A 172 -6.70 -0.95 -13.95
CA GLU A 172 -5.70 0.09 -13.65
C GLU A 172 -6.44 1.44 -13.69
N PRO A 173 -6.64 2.11 -12.53
CA PRO A 173 -7.30 3.39 -12.51
C PRO A 173 -6.37 4.40 -13.17
N LEU A 174 -6.88 5.12 -14.17
CA LEU A 174 -6.18 6.23 -14.80
C LEU A 174 -7.02 7.50 -14.65
N LEU A 175 -6.37 8.63 -14.81
CA LEU A 175 -7.05 9.91 -14.96
C LEU A 175 -6.92 10.38 -16.41
N GLU A 176 -8.00 10.87 -16.99
CA GLU A 176 -7.90 11.67 -18.21
C GLU A 176 -7.84 13.15 -17.82
N LEU A 177 -6.68 13.78 -18.00
CA LEU A 177 -6.48 15.23 -17.85
C LEU A 177 -6.72 15.88 -19.21
N SER A 178 -7.50 16.95 -19.25
CA SER A 178 -7.76 17.70 -20.48
C SER A 178 -7.75 19.21 -20.29
N PHE A 179 -7.27 19.90 -21.32
CA PHE A 179 -7.27 21.36 -21.41
C PHE A 179 -7.25 21.82 -22.87
N ASP A 180 -7.72 23.05 -23.11
CA ASP A 180 -7.89 23.62 -24.44
C ASP A 180 -6.95 24.81 -24.64
N ILE A 181 -6.40 24.94 -25.84
CA ILE A 181 -5.43 25.98 -26.23
C ILE A 181 -5.89 26.64 -27.54
N ASP A 182 -6.10 27.96 -27.54
CA ASP A 182 -6.45 28.76 -28.73
C ASP A 182 -5.44 29.87 -29.06
N ASP A 183 -4.36 30.02 -28.27
CA ASP A 183 -3.41 31.12 -28.31
C ASP A 183 -1.93 30.69 -28.41
N MET A 184 -1.67 29.40 -28.67
CA MET A 184 -0.32 28.88 -28.98
C MET A 184 -0.18 28.57 -30.48
N THR A 185 1.04 28.72 -30.98
CA THR A 185 1.42 28.28 -32.32
C THR A 185 1.53 26.75 -32.40
N GLY A 186 1.56 26.22 -33.63
CA GLY A 186 1.72 24.79 -33.85
C GLY A 186 3.06 24.23 -33.35
N GLU A 187 4.14 25.03 -33.41
CA GLU A 187 5.46 24.65 -32.91
C GLU A 187 5.47 24.55 -31.38
N GLU A 188 4.88 25.54 -30.69
CA GLU A 188 4.74 25.52 -29.23
C GLU A 188 3.87 24.35 -28.75
N ILE A 189 2.78 24.06 -29.46
CA ILE A 189 1.92 22.91 -29.18
C ILE A 189 2.68 21.58 -29.35
N ALA A 190 3.49 21.45 -30.41
CA ALA A 190 4.26 20.24 -30.65
C ALA A 190 5.32 20.01 -29.56
N GLU A 191 6.07 21.06 -29.21
CA GLU A 191 7.10 21.02 -28.17
C GLU A 191 6.49 20.69 -26.79
N ALA A 192 5.37 21.33 -26.44
CA ALA A 192 4.63 21.05 -25.20
C ALA A 192 4.16 19.59 -25.14
N ALA A 193 3.63 19.07 -26.25
CA ALA A 193 3.17 17.70 -26.34
C ALA A 193 4.31 16.69 -26.14
N ASP A 194 5.48 16.93 -26.73
CA ASP A 194 6.64 16.04 -26.57
C ASP A 194 7.18 16.05 -25.14
N ARG A 195 7.27 17.22 -24.51
CA ARG A 195 7.68 17.35 -23.09
C ARG A 195 6.72 16.63 -22.16
N LEU A 196 5.42 16.80 -22.37
CA LEU A 196 4.40 16.14 -21.56
C LEU A 196 4.38 14.62 -21.79
N ARG A 197 4.56 14.13 -23.02
CA ARG A 197 4.70 12.69 -23.31
C ARG A 197 5.89 12.05 -22.60
N ALA A 198 6.99 12.80 -22.42
CA ALA A 198 8.19 12.30 -21.78
C ALA A 198 8.09 12.20 -20.24
N LEU A 199 7.04 12.76 -19.62
CA LEU A 199 6.88 12.73 -18.17
C LEU A 199 6.52 11.34 -17.66
N ALA A 200 7.15 10.96 -16.55
CA ALA A 200 6.79 9.75 -15.82
C ALA A 200 5.32 9.81 -15.37
N GLY A 201 4.57 8.76 -15.67
CA GLY A 201 3.15 8.64 -15.35
C GLY A 201 2.19 9.08 -16.46
N VAL A 202 2.68 9.69 -17.54
CA VAL A 202 1.87 9.93 -18.73
C VAL A 202 1.88 8.66 -19.59
N ARG A 203 0.72 8.03 -19.72
CA ARG A 203 0.52 6.78 -20.47
C ARG A 203 0.23 7.02 -21.94
N ASP A 204 -0.45 8.11 -22.25
CA ASP A 204 -0.80 8.53 -23.60
C ASP A 204 -1.10 10.03 -23.62
N LEU A 205 -0.90 10.68 -24.77
CA LEU A 205 -1.25 12.08 -25.00
C LEU A 205 -1.75 12.27 -26.42
N ARG A 206 -2.97 12.81 -26.52
CA ARG A 206 -3.65 13.10 -27.79
C ARG A 206 -3.88 14.61 -27.93
N LEU A 207 -3.69 15.10 -29.15
CA LEU A 207 -4.06 16.46 -29.55
C LEU A 207 -5.30 16.37 -30.43
N VAL A 208 -6.37 17.05 -30.03
CA VAL A 208 -7.66 16.99 -30.72
C VAL A 208 -8.02 18.40 -31.20
N PRO A 209 -8.12 18.65 -32.53
CA PRO A 209 -8.60 19.91 -33.03
C PRO A 209 -10.11 20.06 -32.75
N ALA A 210 -10.52 21.22 -32.27
CA ALA A 210 -11.92 21.54 -32.00
C ALA A 210 -12.23 23.02 -32.26
N ILE A 211 -13.51 23.38 -32.18
CA ILE A 211 -13.99 24.76 -32.28
C ILE A 211 -14.57 25.17 -30.92
N GLY A 212 -14.01 26.22 -30.34
CA GLY A 212 -14.42 26.78 -29.06
C GLY A 212 -15.49 27.87 -29.18
N LYS A 213 -15.66 28.60 -28.07
CA LYS A 213 -16.59 29.73 -28.00
C LYS A 213 -16.25 30.78 -29.07
N LYS A 214 -17.27 31.46 -29.59
CA LYS A 214 -17.13 32.49 -30.62
C LYS A 214 -16.47 31.98 -31.93
N GLY A 215 -16.53 30.67 -32.18
CA GLY A 215 -16.05 30.05 -33.43
C GLY A 215 -14.53 29.95 -33.54
N ARG A 216 -13.79 30.08 -32.43
CA ARG A 216 -12.32 30.03 -32.45
C ARG A 216 -11.81 28.59 -32.59
N PRO A 217 -10.92 28.29 -33.55
CA PRO A 217 -10.20 27.03 -33.55
C PRO A 217 -9.34 26.88 -32.30
N LEU A 218 -9.30 25.68 -31.74
CA LEU A 218 -8.46 25.33 -30.59
C LEU A 218 -7.94 23.90 -30.71
N ILE A 219 -6.90 23.59 -29.94
CA ILE A 219 -6.38 22.23 -29.75
C ILE A 219 -6.65 21.81 -28.30
N THR A 220 -7.35 20.70 -28.13
CA THR A 220 -7.51 20.05 -26.82
C THR A 220 -6.38 19.05 -26.61
N PHE A 221 -5.64 19.22 -25.52
CA PHE A 221 -4.74 18.21 -24.99
C PHE A 221 -5.57 17.22 -24.15
N SER A 222 -5.42 15.92 -24.40
CA SER A 222 -6.00 14.82 -23.60
C SER A 222 -4.88 13.88 -23.19
N LEU A 223 -4.58 13.83 -21.90
CA LEU A 223 -3.51 13.03 -21.31
C LEU A 223 -4.12 11.91 -20.46
N LEU A 224 -3.66 10.68 -20.66
CA LEU A 224 -3.93 9.58 -19.74
C LEU A 224 -2.79 9.52 -18.71
N VAL A 225 -3.11 9.69 -17.44
CA VAL A 225 -2.13 9.89 -16.37
C VAL A 225 -2.39 8.94 -15.20
N GLU A 226 -1.32 8.41 -14.62
CA GLU A 226 -1.37 7.66 -13.35
C GLU A 226 -1.89 8.56 -12.21
N PRO A 227 -2.82 8.09 -11.35
CA PRO A 227 -3.41 8.90 -10.29
C PRO A 227 -2.39 9.56 -9.36
N GLU A 228 -1.31 8.86 -9.03
CA GLU A 228 -0.24 9.31 -8.14
C GLU A 228 0.62 10.41 -8.76
N ARG A 229 0.57 10.55 -10.10
CA ARG A 229 1.35 11.53 -10.88
C ARG A 229 0.53 12.73 -11.31
N ARG A 230 -0.76 12.78 -11.00
CA ARG A 230 -1.70 13.86 -11.35
C ARG A 230 -1.16 15.25 -11.07
N GLU A 231 -0.63 15.48 -9.88
CA GLU A 231 -0.16 16.82 -9.47
C GLU A 231 1.11 17.24 -10.19
N ALA A 232 2.07 16.32 -10.32
CA ALA A 232 3.32 16.58 -11.03
C ALA A 232 3.08 16.88 -12.52
N VAL A 233 2.25 16.05 -13.17
CA VAL A 233 1.88 16.24 -14.59
C VAL A 233 1.05 17.51 -14.76
N GLY A 234 0.12 17.79 -13.84
CA GLY A 234 -0.68 19.02 -13.88
C GLY A 234 0.17 20.28 -13.77
N ARG A 235 1.18 20.28 -12.88
CA ARG A 235 2.14 21.38 -12.78
C ARG A 235 2.89 21.61 -14.09
N GLU A 236 3.37 20.55 -14.72
CA GLU A 236 4.07 20.66 -16.02
C GLU A 236 3.12 21.12 -17.13
N ALA A 237 1.86 20.68 -17.16
CA ALA A 237 0.89 21.16 -18.14
C ALA A 237 0.70 22.69 -18.08
N PHE A 238 0.71 23.28 -16.89
CA PHE A 238 0.69 24.75 -16.72
C PHE A 238 2.00 25.43 -17.13
N LEU A 239 3.15 24.77 -16.99
CA LEU A 239 4.44 25.34 -17.36
C LEU A 239 4.73 25.25 -18.87
N GLN A 240 4.24 24.20 -19.52
CA GLN A 240 4.48 23.93 -20.93
C GLN A 240 3.38 24.48 -21.86
N SER A 241 2.32 25.10 -21.33
CA SER A 241 1.22 25.64 -22.15
C SER A 241 0.65 26.93 -21.58
N SER A 242 -0.15 27.63 -22.38
CA SER A 242 -0.88 28.84 -21.98
C SER A 242 -2.14 28.54 -21.16
N THR A 243 -2.46 27.27 -20.88
CA THR A 243 -3.71 26.93 -20.20
C THR A 243 -3.76 27.50 -18.78
N LEU A 244 -4.95 27.93 -18.37
CA LEU A 244 -5.22 28.44 -17.02
C LEU A 244 -5.99 27.44 -16.15
N GLY A 245 -6.40 26.30 -16.71
CA GLY A 245 -7.17 25.31 -15.97
C GLY A 245 -7.13 23.93 -16.61
N LEU A 246 -7.09 22.92 -15.75
CA LEU A 246 -7.14 21.51 -16.14
C LEU A 246 -8.48 20.93 -15.68
N ARG A 247 -9.09 20.12 -16.54
CA ARG A 247 -10.24 19.28 -16.20
C ARG A 247 -9.76 17.85 -16.11
N TRP A 248 -10.28 17.07 -15.17
CA TRP A 248 -9.91 15.67 -15.07
C TRP A 248 -11.05 14.82 -14.53
N HIS A 249 -11.03 13.54 -14.90
CA HIS A 249 -11.94 12.51 -14.37
C HIS A 249 -11.23 11.16 -14.32
N GLU A 250 -11.72 10.26 -13.47
CA GLU A 250 -11.26 8.88 -13.42
C GLU A 250 -11.79 8.11 -14.63
N ILE A 251 -10.90 7.35 -15.28
CA ILE A 251 -11.23 6.42 -16.34
C ILE A 251 -10.69 5.03 -16.00
N ARG A 252 -11.44 4.02 -16.43
CA ARG A 252 -11.10 2.61 -16.25
C ARG A 252 -10.77 1.99 -17.59
N ARG A 253 -9.72 1.16 -17.64
CA ARG A 253 -9.34 0.43 -18.84
C ARG A 253 -9.17 -1.05 -18.57
N THR A 254 -9.54 -1.87 -19.55
CA THR A 254 -9.17 -3.28 -19.63
C THR A 254 -7.97 -3.40 -20.55
N ILE A 255 -6.91 -4.03 -20.07
CA ILE A 255 -5.68 -4.26 -20.83
C ILE A 255 -5.49 -5.77 -20.97
N LEU A 256 -5.18 -6.22 -22.18
CA LEU A 256 -4.73 -7.60 -22.37
C LEU A 256 -3.31 -7.74 -21.82
N PRO A 257 -3.01 -8.79 -21.05
CA PRO A 257 -1.64 -9.08 -20.62
C PRO A 257 -0.77 -9.23 -21.87
N ARG A 258 0.41 -8.61 -21.81
CA ARG A 258 1.35 -8.59 -22.91
C ARG A 258 2.73 -9.04 -22.44
N GLU A 259 3.38 -9.83 -23.26
CA GLU A 259 4.76 -10.23 -23.08
C GLU A 259 5.64 -9.46 -24.06
N ASN A 260 6.77 -8.96 -23.56
CA ASN A 260 7.80 -8.36 -24.40
C ASN A 260 8.85 -9.43 -24.70
N GLY A 261 9.33 -9.48 -25.93
CA GLY A 261 10.36 -10.42 -26.34
C GLY A 261 11.26 -9.86 -27.43
N LEU A 262 12.26 -10.66 -27.80
CA LEU A 262 13.15 -10.42 -28.93
C LEU A 262 12.90 -11.48 -29.98
N THR A 263 12.79 -11.07 -31.24
CA THR A 263 12.75 -12.02 -32.35
C THR A 263 14.13 -12.65 -32.57
N ALA A 264 14.24 -13.65 -33.46
CA ALA A 264 15.53 -14.29 -33.77
C ALA A 264 16.58 -13.31 -34.32
N GLN A 265 16.13 -12.18 -34.87
CA GLN A 265 16.92 -11.09 -35.43
C GLN A 265 17.16 -9.96 -34.40
N GLY A 266 16.76 -10.16 -33.14
CA GLY A 266 16.97 -9.20 -32.06
C GLY A 266 15.99 -8.02 -32.05
N LEU A 267 14.88 -8.08 -32.79
CA LEU A 267 13.89 -7.00 -32.81
C LEU A 267 12.92 -7.14 -31.63
N ARG A 268 12.60 -6.03 -30.97
CA ARG A 268 11.61 -6.02 -29.88
C ARG A 268 10.21 -6.26 -30.43
N PHE A 269 9.47 -7.17 -29.81
CA PHE A 269 8.05 -7.38 -30.09
C PHE A 269 7.20 -7.38 -28.82
N LYS A 270 5.91 -7.15 -29.02
CA LYS A 270 4.84 -7.31 -28.04
C LYS A 270 3.90 -8.41 -28.48
N GLN A 271 3.69 -9.39 -27.63
CA GLN A 271 2.74 -10.47 -27.81
C GLN A 271 1.59 -10.33 -26.82
N ALA A 272 0.35 -10.55 -27.26
CA ALA A 272 -0.82 -10.57 -26.40
C ALA A 272 -1.80 -11.67 -26.83
N GLN A 273 -2.36 -12.39 -25.85
CA GLN A 273 -3.43 -13.36 -26.08
C GLN A 273 -4.78 -12.65 -26.16
N ARG A 274 -5.59 -13.02 -27.12
CA ARG A 274 -6.92 -12.48 -27.39
C ARG A 274 -7.99 -13.30 -26.64
N PRO A 275 -9.20 -12.73 -26.42
CA PRO A 275 -10.28 -13.44 -25.74
C PRO A 275 -10.75 -14.74 -26.43
N ASP A 276 -10.51 -14.88 -27.73
CA ASP A 276 -10.80 -16.08 -28.53
C ASP A 276 -9.65 -17.11 -28.51
N GLY A 277 -8.61 -16.87 -27.72
CA GLY A 277 -7.41 -17.70 -27.64
C GLY A 277 -6.36 -17.43 -28.71
N ALA A 278 -6.64 -16.56 -29.69
CA ALA A 278 -5.67 -16.19 -30.71
C ALA A 278 -4.50 -15.41 -30.11
N THR A 279 -3.30 -15.59 -30.65
CA THR A 279 -2.12 -14.81 -30.22
C THR A 279 -1.80 -13.75 -31.27
N THR A 280 -1.64 -12.51 -30.83
CA THR A 280 -1.19 -11.42 -31.72
C THR A 280 0.20 -10.95 -31.34
N VAL A 281 1.10 -10.95 -32.31
CA VAL A 281 2.49 -10.46 -32.18
C VAL A 281 2.65 -9.17 -33.01
N LYS A 282 3.26 -8.16 -32.40
CA LYS A 282 3.57 -6.89 -33.05
C LYS A 282 4.99 -6.45 -32.72
N VAL A 283 5.85 -6.40 -33.74
CA VAL A 283 7.17 -5.77 -33.64
C VAL A 283 6.99 -4.28 -33.31
N GLU A 284 7.79 -3.77 -32.39
CA GLU A 284 7.75 -2.35 -31.99
C GLU A 284 8.14 -1.44 -33.16
N SER A 285 7.45 -0.31 -33.31
CA SER A 285 7.70 0.61 -34.44
C SER A 285 9.13 1.16 -34.42
N ASP A 286 9.67 1.44 -33.23
CA ASP A 286 11.01 2.01 -33.08
C ASP A 286 12.10 0.99 -33.40
N ALA A 287 11.84 -0.31 -33.20
CA ALA A 287 12.75 -1.38 -33.60
C ALA A 287 12.87 -1.49 -35.14
N LEU A 288 11.93 -0.92 -35.88
CA LEU A 288 11.92 -0.89 -37.35
C LEU A 288 12.50 0.42 -37.91
N SER A 289 13.01 1.33 -37.07
CA SER A 289 13.54 2.64 -37.49
C SER A 289 14.74 2.57 -38.44
N ALA A 290 15.50 1.47 -38.42
CA ALA A 290 16.65 1.24 -39.29
C ALA A 290 16.29 0.96 -40.77
N ALA A 291 15.03 0.62 -41.07
CA ALA A 291 14.58 0.40 -42.44
C ALA A 291 14.36 1.74 -43.16
N ALA A 292 14.92 1.87 -44.36
CA ALA A 292 14.94 3.10 -45.13
C ALA A 292 13.56 3.48 -45.69
N THR A 293 12.67 2.50 -45.89
CA THR A 293 11.34 2.73 -46.46
C THR A 293 10.21 2.15 -45.61
N LEU A 294 8.99 2.69 -45.79
CA LEU A 294 7.78 2.11 -45.20
C LEU A 294 7.52 0.67 -45.69
N ALA A 295 7.85 0.38 -46.95
CA ALA A 295 7.70 -0.95 -47.54
C ALA A 295 8.62 -1.96 -46.82
N GLU A 296 9.89 -1.60 -46.60
CA GLU A 296 10.83 -2.40 -45.82
C GLU A 296 10.37 -2.60 -44.38
N ARG A 297 9.91 -1.55 -43.69
CA ARG A 297 9.36 -1.67 -42.33
C ARG A 297 8.21 -2.68 -42.26
N ARG A 298 7.29 -2.65 -43.24
CA ARG A 298 6.15 -3.58 -43.31
C ARG A 298 6.58 -5.01 -43.61
N LEU A 299 7.51 -5.21 -44.54
CA LEU A 299 8.05 -6.52 -44.90
C LEU A 299 8.78 -7.16 -43.71
N THR A 300 9.64 -6.41 -43.02
CA THR A 300 10.31 -6.86 -41.80
C THR A 300 9.30 -7.19 -40.72
N ALA A 301 8.31 -6.32 -40.45
CA ALA A 301 7.28 -6.62 -39.47
C ALA A 301 6.42 -7.85 -39.79
N GLN A 302 6.26 -8.22 -41.06
CA GLN A 302 5.54 -9.43 -41.49
C GLN A 302 6.37 -10.71 -41.34
N ARG A 303 7.64 -10.70 -41.75
CA ARG A 303 8.54 -11.86 -41.62
C ARG A 303 8.72 -12.33 -40.19
N GLU A 304 8.67 -11.40 -39.26
CA GLU A 304 8.88 -11.63 -37.83
C GLU A 304 7.60 -12.07 -37.09
N ARG A 305 6.45 -12.15 -37.77
CA ARG A 305 5.17 -12.58 -37.17
C ARG A 305 4.89 -14.07 -37.29
N GLY A 306 5.66 -14.81 -38.09
CA GLY A 306 5.34 -16.17 -38.52
C GLY A 306 4.41 -16.15 -39.72
#